data_AF-A0A255ZLG7-F1
#
_entry.id   AF-A0A255ZLG7-F1
#
_cell.length_a   1.000
_cell.length_b   1.000
_cell.length_c   1.000
_cell.angle_alpha   90.00
_cell.angle_beta   90.00
_cell.angle_gamma   90.00
#
_symmetry.space_group_name_H-M   'P 1'
#
loop_
_entity.id
_entity.type
_entity.pdbx_description
1 polymer ?
#
loop_
_entity_poly.entity_id
_entity_poly.type
_entity_poly.pdbx_seq_one_letter_code
_entity_poly.pdbx_strand_id
1 'polypeptide(L)'
;MPRVIVLVLTLLGILVIPLMLKKCTAPKTPPVAVAPSGAPLVPAANVPEPAGNKPIGYGLTFGLAPLEENDPKDVANMVCEAGDTDLERPYKGACNPNVGDTSCRIVLPVLCIKKGDLPRPGGLSGGGWTRGELGATQAVMGATLDSEMKANVMCERELGPGWRMATFADGGNYLDDQHYDHEARGEVWALQGRLGAGIGGNNRYWVHSQGQTANCWD
;
A
#
# COMPACT_ATOMS: atom_id res chain seq x y z
N MET A 1 56.54 -9.61 -12.84
CA MET A 1 56.13 -9.47 -11.43
C MET A 1 56.56 -8.10 -10.81
N PRO A 2 56.21 -6.93 -11.38
CA PRO A 2 56.25 -5.68 -10.60
C PRO A 2 54.93 -4.87 -10.60
N ARG A 3 53.95 -5.22 -11.44
CA ARG A 3 52.72 -4.42 -11.60
C ARG A 3 51.59 -4.74 -10.63
N VAL A 4 51.63 -5.89 -9.96
CA VAL A 4 50.60 -6.30 -8.98
C VAL A 4 50.87 -5.71 -7.59
N ILE A 5 52.14 -5.44 -7.25
CA ILE A 5 52.53 -4.93 -5.92
C ILE A 5 52.19 -3.43 -5.78
N VAL A 6 52.27 -2.66 -6.86
CA VAL A 6 51.97 -1.21 -6.85
C VAL A 6 50.47 -0.94 -6.67
N LEU A 7 49.61 -1.83 -7.16
CA LEU A 7 48.14 -1.68 -7.11
C LEU A 7 47.54 -2.06 -5.73
N VAL A 8 48.19 -2.95 -4.99
CA VAL A 8 47.77 -3.33 -3.63
C VAL A 8 48.16 -2.26 -2.60
N LEU A 9 49.29 -1.57 -2.81
CA LEU A 9 49.73 -0.49 -1.91
C LEU A 9 48.92 0.80 -2.05
N THR A 10 48.39 1.11 -3.25
CA THR A 10 47.48 2.25 -3.44
C THR A 10 46.08 1.99 -2.86
N LEU A 11 45.59 0.74 -2.89
CA LEU A 11 44.30 0.37 -2.29
C LEU A 11 44.32 0.37 -0.74
N LEU A 12 45.46 0.07 -0.11
CA LEU A 12 45.61 0.16 1.35
C LEU A 12 45.75 1.60 1.86
N GLY A 13 46.29 2.52 1.06
CA GLY A 13 46.41 3.94 1.44
C GLY A 13 45.10 4.73 1.40
N ILE A 14 44.14 4.33 0.57
CA ILE A 14 42.83 4.99 0.46
C ILE A 14 41.85 4.49 1.54
N LEU A 15 42.10 3.32 2.15
CA LEU A 15 41.20 2.74 3.16
C LEU A 15 41.43 3.25 4.60
N VAL A 16 42.45 4.08 4.86
CA VAL A 16 42.82 4.50 6.24
C VAL A 16 42.57 6.00 6.52
N ILE A 17 42.01 6.76 5.57
CA ILE A 17 41.77 8.21 5.72
C ILE A 17 40.31 8.50 5.28
N PRO A 18 39.29 8.32 6.15
CA PRO A 18 39.14 9.16 7.34
C PRO A 18 38.46 8.41 8.52
N LEU A 19 39.25 7.79 9.39
CA LEU A 19 38.74 7.20 10.65
C LEU A 19 39.22 7.93 11.89
N MET A 20 39.52 9.22 11.76
CA MET A 20 39.84 10.09 12.89
C MET A 20 39.14 11.44 12.75
N LEU A 21 38.47 11.81 13.86
CA LEU A 21 37.89 13.11 14.21
C LEU A 21 36.45 13.38 13.78
N LYS A 22 35.51 12.71 14.46
CA LYS A 22 34.37 13.42 15.04
C LYS A 22 34.01 12.79 16.38
N LYS A 23 34.56 13.36 17.46
CA LYS A 23 34.03 13.15 18.80
C LYS A 23 32.59 13.67 18.78
N CYS A 24 31.61 12.77 18.85
CA CYS A 24 30.24 13.15 19.16
C CYS A 24 30.22 13.61 20.62
N THR A 25 30.41 14.91 20.83
CA THR A 25 30.02 15.55 22.07
C THR A 25 28.51 15.37 22.19
N ALA A 26 28.05 14.72 23.27
CA ALA A 26 26.64 14.69 23.62
C ALA A 26 26.09 16.13 23.60
N PRO A 27 24.88 16.39 23.07
CA PRO A 27 24.28 17.70 23.17
C PRO A 27 24.07 18.00 24.66
N LYS A 28 24.82 18.99 25.15
CA LYS A 28 24.65 19.54 26.49
C LYS A 28 23.22 20.07 26.57
N THR A 29 22.40 19.49 27.44
CA THR A 29 21.08 20.00 27.75
C THR A 29 21.22 21.48 28.08
N PRO A 30 20.60 22.41 27.33
CA PRO A 30 20.63 23.81 27.70
C PRO A 30 19.94 23.93 29.07
N PRO A 31 20.45 24.79 29.98
CA PRO A 31 19.74 25.05 31.22
C PRO A 31 18.34 25.56 30.85
N VAL A 32 17.34 25.03 31.55
CA VAL A 32 15.98 25.55 31.50
C VAL A 32 16.07 27.04 31.84
N ALA A 33 15.88 27.88 30.82
CA ALA A 33 15.70 29.30 31.04
C ALA A 33 14.35 29.46 31.74
N VAL A 34 14.39 29.70 33.05
CA VAL A 34 13.22 30.20 33.78
C VAL A 34 12.95 31.59 33.20
N ALA A 35 11.87 31.71 32.42
CA ALA A 35 11.44 32.98 31.89
C ALA A 35 11.11 33.94 33.06
N PRO A 36 11.47 35.23 32.99
CA PRO A 36 11.06 36.21 33.98
C PRO A 36 9.53 36.33 33.95
N SER A 37 8.93 36.11 35.12
CA SER A 37 7.50 36.29 35.39
C SER A 37 7.12 37.76 35.17
N GLY A 38 6.45 38.09 34.07
CA GLY A 38 5.96 39.46 33.87
C GLY A 38 5.46 39.89 32.49
N ALA A 39 5.35 39.01 31.48
CA ALA A 39 4.76 39.41 30.19
C ALA A 39 3.25 39.08 30.14
N PRO A 40 2.38 40.01 29.69
CA PRO A 40 0.94 39.77 29.55
C PRO A 40 0.68 38.69 28.49
N LEU A 41 -0.24 37.78 28.81
CA LEU A 41 -0.65 36.63 28.01
C LEU A 41 -1.24 37.09 26.67
N VAL A 42 -0.48 36.90 25.59
CA VAL A 42 -1.03 36.86 24.23
C VAL A 42 -1.76 35.51 24.10
N PRO A 43 -3.00 35.45 23.56
CA PRO A 43 -3.67 34.17 23.34
C PRO A 43 -2.78 33.29 22.46
N ALA A 44 -2.37 32.14 23.00
CA ALA A 44 -1.58 31.16 22.28
C ALA A 44 -2.37 30.74 21.03
N ALA A 45 -1.82 31.06 19.86
CA ALA A 45 -2.24 30.45 18.61
C ALA A 45 -2.15 28.92 18.77
N ASN A 46 -3.25 28.25 18.43
CA ASN A 46 -3.51 26.82 18.48
C ASN A 46 -2.24 25.95 18.56
N VAL A 47 -1.97 25.44 19.76
CA VAL A 47 -1.15 24.24 19.93
C VAL A 47 -1.88 23.11 19.20
N PRO A 48 -1.26 22.38 18.26
CA PRO A 48 -1.86 21.18 17.69
C PRO A 48 -2.19 20.22 18.83
N GLU A 49 -3.45 19.84 18.93
CA GLU A 49 -3.91 18.83 19.88
C GLU A 49 -2.99 17.59 19.76
N PRO A 50 -2.48 17.04 20.88
CA PRO A 50 -1.76 15.78 20.81
C PRO A 50 -2.66 14.76 20.12
N ALA A 51 -2.12 14.00 19.16
CA ALA A 51 -2.86 13.00 18.39
C ALA A 51 -3.41 11.91 19.31
N GLY A 52 -4.51 12.22 20.00
CA GLY A 52 -5.25 11.37 20.89
C GLY A 52 -6.21 10.54 20.07
N ASN A 53 -6.02 9.22 20.12
CA ASN A 53 -7.02 8.20 19.82
C ASN A 53 -7.88 8.42 18.55
N LYS A 54 -7.30 8.74 17.38
CA LYS A 54 -8.03 8.39 16.13
C LYS A 54 -8.24 6.86 16.19
N PRO A 55 -9.49 6.37 16.08
CA PRO A 55 -9.73 4.94 15.97
C PRO A 55 -8.86 4.36 14.85
N ILE A 56 -8.38 3.14 15.05
CA ILE A 56 -7.65 2.44 13.98
C ILE A 56 -8.63 2.28 12.81
N GLY A 57 -8.32 2.93 11.69
CA GLY A 57 -9.06 2.76 10.45
C GLY A 57 -8.93 1.34 9.92
N TYR A 58 -9.87 0.94 9.09
CA TYR A 58 -9.85 -0.34 8.39
C TYR A 58 -9.93 -0.07 6.89
N GLY A 59 -8.99 -0.64 6.15
CA GLY A 59 -8.95 -0.55 4.70
C GLY A 59 -9.54 -1.79 4.04
N LEU A 60 -10.05 -1.61 2.83
CA LEU A 60 -10.41 -2.69 1.92
C LEU A 60 -9.14 -3.37 1.39
N THR A 61 -9.13 -4.70 1.43
CA THR A 61 -8.06 -5.48 0.79
C THR A 61 -8.61 -6.61 -0.07
N PHE A 62 -7.89 -6.91 -1.16
CA PHE A 62 -8.12 -8.08 -2.00
C PHE A 62 -6.94 -9.03 -1.87
N GLY A 63 -7.24 -10.33 -1.93
CA GLY A 63 -6.22 -11.38 -1.92
C GLY A 63 -5.93 -11.92 -3.32
N LEU A 64 -4.75 -12.49 -3.50
CA LEU A 64 -4.39 -13.18 -4.75
C LEU A 64 -4.97 -14.60 -4.72
N ALA A 65 -6.00 -14.86 -5.53
CA ALA A 65 -6.55 -16.19 -5.68
C ALA A 65 -5.75 -17.01 -6.70
N PRO A 66 -5.69 -18.34 -6.52
CA PRO A 66 -5.16 -19.23 -7.55
C PRO A 66 -5.97 -19.09 -8.84
N LEU A 67 -5.28 -19.33 -9.95
CA LEU A 67 -5.90 -19.47 -11.26
C LEU A 67 -6.34 -20.92 -11.47
N GLU A 68 -7.40 -21.12 -12.25
CA GLU A 68 -7.80 -22.46 -12.68
C GLU A 68 -6.71 -23.09 -13.57
N GLU A 69 -6.75 -24.42 -13.73
CA GLU A 69 -5.74 -25.16 -14.50
C GLU A 69 -5.56 -24.58 -15.91
N ASN A 70 -6.68 -24.29 -16.57
CA ASN A 70 -6.73 -23.81 -17.97
C ASN A 70 -6.65 -22.27 -18.10
N ASP A 71 -6.60 -21.53 -16.99
CA ASP A 71 -6.49 -20.08 -17.06
C ASP A 71 -5.10 -19.65 -17.54
N PRO A 72 -5.02 -18.57 -18.34
CA PRO A 72 -3.75 -17.97 -18.76
C PRO A 72 -2.90 -17.56 -17.57
N LYS A 73 -1.64 -18.01 -17.54
CA LYS A 73 -0.73 -17.81 -16.40
C LYS A 73 -0.15 -16.40 -16.30
N ASP A 74 -0.40 -15.55 -17.29
CA ASP A 74 -0.04 -14.14 -17.32
C ASP A 74 -1.17 -13.24 -16.79
N VAL A 75 -2.09 -13.78 -16.00
CA VAL A 75 -3.19 -13.05 -15.36
C VAL A 75 -3.00 -13.01 -13.85
N ALA A 76 -3.20 -11.84 -13.24
CA ALA A 76 -3.40 -11.71 -11.81
C ALA A 76 -4.90 -11.83 -11.51
N ASN A 77 -5.27 -12.68 -10.55
CA ASN A 77 -6.66 -12.87 -10.10
C ASN A 77 -6.80 -12.35 -8.66
N MET A 78 -7.11 -11.06 -8.52
CA MET A 78 -7.30 -10.44 -7.21
C MET A 78 -8.76 -10.54 -6.81
N VAL A 79 -9.08 -11.14 -5.67
CA VAL A 79 -10.46 -11.35 -5.24
C VAL A 79 -10.69 -10.89 -3.81
N CYS A 80 -11.92 -10.51 -3.50
CA CYS A 80 -12.36 -10.18 -2.15
C CYS A 80 -12.27 -11.39 -1.21
N GLU A 81 -12.67 -12.56 -1.69
CA GLU A 81 -12.66 -13.84 -0.96
C GLU A 81 -11.58 -14.76 -1.56
N ALA A 82 -10.35 -14.65 -1.05
CA ALA A 82 -9.22 -15.46 -1.51
C ALA A 82 -8.98 -16.71 -0.63
N GLY A 83 -9.97 -17.10 0.20
CA GLY A 83 -9.84 -18.19 1.16
C GLY A 83 -9.06 -17.84 2.43
N ASP A 84 -8.79 -16.55 2.68
CA ASP A 84 -8.09 -16.09 3.88
C ASP A 84 -9.03 -16.05 5.09
N THR A 85 -8.57 -16.57 6.23
CA THR A 85 -9.30 -16.50 7.51
C THR A 85 -8.90 -15.30 8.39
N ASP A 86 -7.90 -14.53 7.97
CA ASP A 86 -7.21 -13.55 8.83
C ASP A 86 -7.79 -12.13 8.72
N LEU A 87 -8.97 -11.98 8.12
CA LEU A 87 -9.67 -10.69 8.09
C LEU A 87 -10.11 -10.31 9.50
N GLU A 88 -9.82 -9.07 9.89
CA GLU A 88 -10.23 -8.55 11.20
C GLU A 88 -11.71 -8.17 11.21
N ARG A 89 -12.24 -7.75 10.06
CA ARG A 89 -13.64 -7.35 9.87
C ARG A 89 -14.26 -7.96 8.62
N PRO A 90 -14.34 -9.30 8.53
CA PRO A 90 -14.99 -9.93 7.41
C PRO A 90 -16.48 -9.58 7.41
N TYR A 91 -17.06 -9.41 6.23
CA TYR A 91 -18.50 -9.40 6.05
C TYR A 91 -18.89 -10.71 5.36
N LYS A 92 -19.78 -11.49 5.99
CA LYS A 92 -20.19 -12.83 5.51
C LYS A 92 -19.00 -13.75 5.11
N GLY A 93 -17.83 -13.59 5.74
CA GLY A 93 -16.64 -14.40 5.42
C GLY A 93 -15.72 -13.83 4.33
N ALA A 94 -16.03 -12.66 3.78
CA ALA A 94 -15.23 -11.99 2.74
C ALA A 94 -14.80 -10.56 3.14
N CYS A 95 -14.06 -9.86 2.26
CA CYS A 95 -13.60 -8.48 2.46
C CYS A 95 -14.76 -7.48 2.61
N ASN A 96 -14.55 -6.27 3.13
CA ASN A 96 -15.65 -5.33 3.41
C ASN A 96 -15.41 -3.95 2.78
N PRO A 97 -16.01 -3.62 1.63
CA PRO A 97 -15.78 -2.35 0.95
C PRO A 97 -16.57 -1.20 1.56
N ASN A 98 -17.51 -1.45 2.48
CA ASN A 98 -18.26 -0.39 3.13
C ASN A 98 -17.44 0.21 4.29
N VAL A 99 -16.84 -0.64 5.13
CA VAL A 99 -16.16 -0.22 6.37
C VAL A 99 -14.74 -0.76 6.56
N GLY A 100 -14.22 -1.52 5.59
CA GLY A 100 -12.88 -2.12 5.62
C GLY A 100 -12.84 -3.46 6.35
N ASP A 101 -11.90 -4.30 5.95
CA ASP A 101 -11.69 -5.66 6.47
C ASP A 101 -10.35 -5.84 7.18
N THR A 102 -9.37 -4.97 6.90
CA THR A 102 -7.99 -5.08 7.38
C THR A 102 -7.56 -3.84 8.12
N SER A 103 -6.98 -3.99 9.32
CA SER A 103 -6.48 -2.85 10.10
C SER A 103 -5.43 -2.05 9.35
N CYS A 104 -5.56 -0.73 9.35
CA CYS A 104 -4.59 0.16 8.74
C CYS A 104 -3.21 0.15 9.43
N ARG A 105 -3.02 -0.60 10.52
CA ARG A 105 -1.69 -0.85 11.10
C ARG A 105 -0.92 -1.96 10.38
N ILE A 106 -1.59 -2.77 9.57
CA ILE A 106 -0.96 -3.85 8.82
C ILE A 106 -0.11 -3.25 7.68
N VAL A 107 1.00 -3.92 7.38
CA VAL A 107 1.92 -3.58 6.30
C VAL A 107 1.61 -4.47 5.11
N LEU A 108 0.97 -3.91 4.09
CA LEU A 108 0.61 -4.61 2.85
C LEU A 108 1.01 -3.77 1.62
N PRO A 109 1.29 -4.40 0.48
CA PRO A 109 1.45 -3.68 -0.78
C PRO A 109 0.18 -2.94 -1.19
N VAL A 110 0.32 -1.83 -1.92
CA VAL A 110 -0.78 -1.19 -2.62
C VAL A 110 -1.01 -1.92 -3.93
N LEU A 111 -2.24 -2.37 -4.20
CA LEU A 111 -2.60 -2.87 -5.52
C LEU A 111 -2.66 -1.69 -6.49
N CYS A 112 -1.91 -1.80 -7.58
CA CYS A 112 -1.83 -0.79 -8.61
C CYS A 112 -2.38 -1.32 -9.92
N ILE A 113 -2.89 -0.40 -10.74
CA ILE A 113 -3.36 -0.69 -12.08
C ILE A 113 -2.82 0.32 -13.07
N LYS A 114 -2.44 -0.18 -14.26
CA LYS A 114 -2.27 0.61 -15.46
C LYS A 114 -3.40 0.28 -16.42
N LYS A 115 -4.41 1.15 -16.46
CA LYS A 115 -5.55 0.99 -17.38
C LYS A 115 -5.07 1.02 -18.82
N GLY A 116 -5.74 0.24 -19.65
CA GLY A 116 -5.48 0.16 -21.08
C GLY A 116 -6.71 -0.38 -21.79
N ASP A 117 -6.47 -0.95 -22.96
CA ASP A 117 -7.50 -1.58 -23.78
C ASP A 117 -7.17 -3.04 -24.08
N LEU A 118 -6.66 -3.75 -23.07
CA LEU A 118 -6.28 -5.14 -23.24
C LEU A 118 -7.53 -6.01 -23.42
N PRO A 119 -7.60 -6.83 -24.50
CA PRO A 119 -8.70 -7.77 -24.66
C PRO A 119 -8.66 -8.80 -23.54
N ARG A 120 -9.84 -9.25 -23.09
CA ARG A 120 -9.92 -10.36 -22.13
C ARG A 120 -9.34 -11.62 -22.78
N PRO A 121 -8.35 -12.29 -22.17
CA PRO A 121 -7.82 -13.54 -22.67
C PRO A 121 -8.92 -14.59 -22.87
N GLY A 122 -8.86 -15.34 -23.97
CA GLY A 122 -9.80 -16.43 -24.23
C GLY A 122 -9.67 -17.53 -23.18
N GLY A 123 -10.80 -18.06 -22.72
CA GLY A 123 -10.84 -19.16 -21.75
C GLY A 123 -10.57 -18.75 -20.29
N LEU A 124 -10.30 -17.47 -20.01
CA LEU A 124 -10.14 -16.98 -18.64
C LEU A 124 -11.45 -17.14 -17.85
N SER A 125 -11.39 -17.88 -16.75
CA SER A 125 -12.46 -18.06 -15.78
C SER A 125 -12.68 -16.80 -14.90
N GLY A 126 -13.77 -16.78 -14.13
CA GLY A 126 -14.07 -15.69 -13.19
C GLY A 126 -14.50 -14.36 -13.84
N GLY A 127 -14.68 -13.33 -13.02
CA GLY A 127 -15.12 -12.00 -13.44
C GLY A 127 -14.06 -10.91 -13.26
N GLY A 128 -14.42 -9.65 -13.50
CA GLY A 128 -13.56 -8.54 -13.06
C GLY A 128 -12.45 -8.13 -14.02
N TRP A 129 -12.53 -8.44 -15.33
CA TRP A 129 -11.48 -8.04 -16.27
C TRP A 129 -11.36 -6.52 -16.37
N THR A 130 -10.23 -6.01 -15.90
CA THR A 130 -9.96 -4.57 -15.74
C THR A 130 -9.52 -3.88 -17.03
N ARG A 131 -9.26 -4.65 -18.10
CA ARG A 131 -8.66 -4.20 -19.38
C ARG A 131 -7.24 -3.63 -19.26
N GLY A 132 -6.57 -3.86 -18.13
CA GLY A 132 -5.27 -3.29 -17.82
C GLY A 132 -4.29 -4.33 -17.26
N GLU A 133 -3.15 -3.81 -16.83
CA GLU A 133 -2.14 -4.56 -16.07
C GLU A 133 -2.30 -4.27 -14.58
N LEU A 134 -2.15 -5.30 -13.75
CA LEU A 134 -2.16 -5.20 -12.29
C LEU A 134 -0.73 -5.40 -11.77
N GLY A 135 -0.32 -4.55 -10.85
CA GLY A 135 0.99 -4.59 -10.21
C GLY A 135 0.86 -4.22 -8.74
N ALA A 136 1.95 -4.26 -8.00
CA ALA A 136 1.95 -3.83 -6.61
C ALA A 136 3.23 -3.12 -6.22
N THR A 137 3.11 -2.21 -5.25
CA THR A 137 4.24 -1.51 -4.62
C THR A 137 4.99 -2.43 -3.67
N GLN A 138 6.07 -1.91 -3.08
CA GLN A 138 6.56 -2.40 -1.80
C GLN A 138 5.47 -2.27 -0.72
N ALA A 139 5.52 -3.14 0.29
CA ALA A 139 4.55 -3.14 1.36
C ALA A 139 4.70 -1.89 2.24
N VAL A 140 3.56 -1.24 2.55
CA VAL A 140 3.48 -0.04 3.38
C VAL A 140 2.41 -0.23 4.45
N MET A 141 2.61 0.42 5.59
CA MET A 141 1.57 0.47 6.62
C MET A 141 0.36 1.22 6.08
N GLY A 142 -0.84 0.63 6.18
CA GLY A 142 -2.08 1.22 5.65
C GLY A 142 -2.32 2.66 6.15
N ALA A 143 -1.98 2.97 7.40
CA ALA A 143 -2.11 4.28 8.01
C ALA A 143 -1.22 5.36 7.37
N THR A 144 -0.27 4.97 6.53
CA THR A 144 0.51 5.90 5.72
C THR A 144 -0.21 6.29 4.42
N LEU A 145 -1.26 5.58 4.02
CA LEU A 145 -2.17 5.95 2.93
C LEU A 145 -3.19 6.94 3.48
N ASP A 146 -2.86 8.23 3.47
CA ASP A 146 -3.69 9.32 4.01
C ASP A 146 -4.55 10.03 2.95
N SER A 147 -4.48 9.56 1.70
CA SER A 147 -5.31 10.02 0.59
C SER A 147 -5.18 9.11 -0.62
N GLU A 148 -6.20 9.13 -1.50
CA GLU A 148 -6.14 8.49 -2.82
C GLU A 148 -4.93 8.99 -3.63
N MET A 149 -4.68 10.31 -3.63
CA MET A 149 -3.56 10.91 -4.35
C MET A 149 -2.22 10.34 -3.89
N LYS A 150 -2.02 10.16 -2.58
CA LYS A 150 -0.78 9.58 -2.05
C LYS A 150 -0.60 8.13 -2.49
N ALA A 151 -1.66 7.33 -2.46
CA ALA A 151 -1.60 5.95 -2.95
C ALA A 151 -1.30 5.88 -4.46
N ASN A 152 -1.91 6.78 -5.25
CA ASN A 152 -1.62 6.90 -6.69
C ASN A 152 -0.15 7.27 -6.95
N VAL A 153 0.39 8.23 -6.19
CA VAL A 153 1.81 8.62 -6.29
C VAL A 153 2.74 7.47 -5.92
N MET A 154 2.40 6.62 -4.96
CA MET A 154 3.20 5.43 -4.66
C MET A 154 3.25 4.47 -5.85
N CYS A 155 2.10 4.20 -6.48
CA CYS A 155 2.03 3.37 -7.68
C CYS A 155 2.85 3.95 -8.84
N GLU A 156 2.68 5.25 -9.14
CA GLU A 156 3.41 5.91 -10.23
C GLU A 156 4.93 5.96 -9.98
N ARG A 157 5.35 6.22 -8.74
CA ARG A 157 6.77 6.25 -8.36
C ARG A 157 7.45 4.90 -8.58
N GLU A 158 6.78 3.80 -8.24
CA GLU A 158 7.40 2.48 -8.23
C GLU A 158 7.24 1.72 -9.55
N LEU A 159 6.11 1.91 -10.25
CA LEU A 159 5.78 1.18 -11.46
C LEU A 159 5.85 2.05 -12.73
N GLY A 160 6.00 3.36 -12.56
CA GLY A 160 6.18 4.35 -13.62
C GLY A 160 4.91 5.09 -14.03
N PRO A 161 4.98 5.96 -15.04
CA PRO A 161 3.87 6.79 -15.47
C PRO A 161 2.62 6.00 -15.88
N GLY A 162 1.46 6.50 -15.48
CA GLY A 162 0.13 5.95 -15.80
C GLY A 162 -0.34 4.83 -14.88
N TRP A 163 0.43 4.47 -13.86
CA TRP A 163 -0.01 3.59 -12.77
C TRP A 163 -0.70 4.41 -11.69
N ARG A 164 -1.79 3.85 -11.14
CA ARG A 164 -2.49 4.40 -9.97
C ARG A 164 -2.94 3.28 -9.05
N MET A 165 -3.41 3.60 -7.84
CA MET A 165 -4.03 2.61 -6.97
C MET A 165 -5.25 2.00 -7.69
N ALA A 166 -5.37 0.69 -7.66
CA ALA A 166 -6.53 -0.02 -8.19
C ALA A 166 -7.74 0.28 -7.31
N THR A 167 -8.87 0.51 -7.95
CA THR A 167 -10.14 0.71 -7.27
C THR A 167 -10.99 -0.53 -7.39
N PHE A 168 -11.85 -0.75 -6.40
CA PHE A 168 -12.89 -1.76 -6.43
C PHE A 168 -13.68 -1.76 -7.75
N ALA A 169 -14.02 -0.58 -8.26
CA ALA A 169 -14.79 -0.41 -9.49
C ALA A 169 -14.05 -0.80 -10.78
N ASP A 170 -12.73 -1.01 -10.73
CA ASP A 170 -11.94 -1.28 -11.94
C ASP A 170 -12.30 -2.58 -12.65
N GLY A 171 -12.84 -3.55 -11.92
CA GLY A 171 -13.37 -4.82 -12.44
C GLY A 171 -14.85 -4.74 -12.82
N GLY A 172 -15.46 -3.55 -12.80
CA GLY A 172 -16.90 -3.40 -12.98
C GLY A 172 -17.69 -3.81 -11.74
N ASN A 173 -17.04 -3.88 -10.56
CA ASN A 173 -17.75 -4.14 -9.31
C ASN A 173 -18.49 -2.86 -8.87
N TYR A 174 -19.74 -3.02 -8.46
CA TYR A 174 -20.57 -1.95 -7.92
C TYR A 174 -21.28 -2.44 -6.66
N LEU A 175 -21.55 -1.51 -5.77
CA LEU A 175 -22.46 -1.74 -4.65
C LEU A 175 -23.88 -1.71 -5.20
N ASP A 176 -24.75 -2.56 -4.67
CA ASP A 176 -26.18 -2.49 -4.95
C ASP A 176 -26.95 -1.90 -3.77
N ASP A 177 -28.19 -1.47 -4.06
CA ASP A 177 -29.10 -0.84 -3.10
C ASP A 177 -29.41 -1.74 -1.89
N GLN A 178 -29.11 -3.04 -1.98
CA GLN A 178 -29.30 -4.02 -0.90
C GLN A 178 -28.10 -4.18 0.03
N HIS A 179 -27.05 -3.37 -0.13
CA HIS A 179 -25.84 -3.42 0.71
C HIS A 179 -25.30 -4.86 0.85
N TYR A 180 -24.57 -5.29 -0.18
CA TYR A 180 -23.65 -6.43 -0.10
C TYR A 180 -24.38 -7.78 -0.16
N ASP A 181 -24.78 -8.16 -1.37
CA ASP A 181 -25.04 -9.56 -1.71
C ASP A 181 -24.52 -9.91 -3.13
N HIS A 182 -23.21 -10.16 -3.22
CA HIS A 182 -22.60 -10.75 -4.42
C HIS A 182 -22.95 -12.24 -4.59
N GLU A 183 -23.36 -12.93 -3.51
CA GLU A 183 -23.81 -14.32 -3.57
C GLU A 183 -25.11 -14.43 -4.38
N ALA A 184 -26.02 -13.45 -4.25
CA ALA A 184 -27.25 -13.35 -5.04
C ALA A 184 -27.01 -13.17 -6.56
N ARG A 185 -25.81 -12.70 -6.97
CA ARG A 185 -25.43 -12.57 -8.39
C ARG A 185 -24.53 -13.70 -8.90
N GLY A 186 -24.02 -14.56 -8.02
CA GLY A 186 -23.08 -15.62 -8.39
C GLY A 186 -21.71 -15.11 -8.86
N GLU A 187 -21.34 -13.86 -8.54
CA GLU A 187 -20.08 -13.23 -8.96
C GLU A 187 -19.23 -12.87 -7.75
N VAL A 188 -17.98 -13.35 -7.71
CA VAL A 188 -16.99 -12.90 -6.73
C VAL A 188 -16.48 -11.53 -7.17
N TRP A 189 -16.40 -10.56 -6.25
CA TRP A 189 -15.73 -9.31 -6.54
C TRP A 189 -14.26 -9.54 -6.83
N ALA A 190 -13.88 -9.20 -8.05
CA ALA A 190 -12.58 -9.51 -8.58
C ALA A 190 -12.00 -8.34 -9.37
N LEU A 191 -10.68 -8.28 -9.40
CA LEU A 191 -9.89 -7.49 -10.32
C LEU A 191 -8.96 -8.47 -11.04
N GLN A 192 -9.29 -8.76 -12.30
CA GLN A 192 -8.45 -9.54 -13.20
C GLN A 192 -7.74 -8.62 -14.18
N GLY A 193 -6.45 -8.82 -14.39
CA GLY A 193 -5.66 -8.05 -15.34
C GLY A 193 -4.40 -8.79 -15.72
N ARG A 194 -3.68 -8.28 -16.72
CA ARG A 194 -2.36 -8.82 -17.03
C ARG A 194 -1.47 -8.73 -15.79
N LEU A 195 -0.78 -9.81 -15.47
CA LEU A 195 0.14 -9.90 -14.34
C LEU A 195 1.33 -8.96 -14.58
N GLY A 196 1.51 -8.00 -13.68
CA GLY A 196 2.62 -7.05 -13.63
C GLY A 196 3.52 -7.28 -12.42
N ALA A 197 4.48 -6.36 -12.23
CA ALA A 197 5.48 -6.47 -11.17
C ALA A 197 4.88 -6.38 -9.75
N GLY A 198 5.49 -7.08 -8.79
CA GLY A 198 5.15 -7.00 -7.36
C GLY A 198 4.00 -7.90 -6.88
N ILE A 199 3.29 -8.57 -7.79
CA ILE A 199 2.24 -9.54 -7.46
C ILE A 199 2.85 -10.93 -7.18
N GLY A 200 2.31 -11.65 -6.18
CA GLY A 200 2.68 -13.04 -5.86
C GLY A 200 3.54 -13.24 -4.60
N GLY A 201 4.10 -12.16 -4.03
CA GLY A 201 4.89 -12.24 -2.78
C GLY A 201 4.07 -11.99 -1.50
N ASN A 202 2.80 -11.63 -1.61
CA ASN A 202 1.93 -11.27 -0.49
C ASN A 202 0.54 -11.87 -0.71
N ASN A 203 -0.14 -12.18 0.39
CA ASN A 203 -1.49 -12.77 0.32
C ASN A 203 -2.54 -11.70 0.04
N ARG A 204 -2.33 -10.46 0.49
CA ARG A 204 -3.29 -9.35 0.38
C ARG A 204 -2.68 -8.02 -0.01
N TYR A 205 -3.51 -7.17 -0.60
CA TYR A 205 -3.14 -5.89 -1.18
C TYR A 205 -4.19 -4.83 -0.85
N TRP A 206 -3.77 -3.60 -0.55
CA TRP A 206 -4.68 -2.48 -0.35
C TRP A 206 -5.40 -2.12 -1.66
N VAL A 207 -6.72 -1.99 -1.60
CA VAL A 207 -7.57 -1.60 -2.73
C VAL A 207 -8.39 -0.37 -2.35
N HIS A 208 -8.54 0.57 -3.28
CA HIS A 208 -9.35 1.77 -3.04
C HIS A 208 -10.84 1.41 -3.10
N SER A 209 -11.56 1.66 -2.02
CA SER A 209 -13.02 1.60 -1.99
C SER A 209 -13.62 2.96 -2.34
N GLN A 210 -13.87 3.17 -3.63
CA GLN A 210 -14.33 4.45 -4.15
C GLN A 210 -15.72 4.80 -3.62
N GLY A 211 -15.84 5.99 -3.02
CA GLY A 211 -17.11 6.52 -2.51
C GLY A 211 -17.59 5.86 -1.21
N GLN A 212 -16.72 5.10 -0.54
CA GLN A 212 -17.00 4.40 0.73
C GLN A 212 -15.97 4.77 1.79
N THR A 213 -16.25 4.37 3.04
CA THR A 213 -15.37 4.61 4.21
C THR A 213 -14.33 3.52 4.45
N ALA A 214 -14.19 2.56 3.53
CA ALA A 214 -13.26 1.44 3.66
C ALA A 214 -11.85 1.77 3.16
N ASN A 215 -11.36 2.98 3.43
CA ASN A 215 -9.99 3.37 3.13
C ASN A 215 -9.28 3.82 4.40
N CYS A 216 -7.96 3.64 4.44
CA CYS A 216 -7.18 4.02 5.62
C CYS A 216 -7.11 5.51 5.91
N TRP A 217 -7.51 6.34 4.96
CA TRP A 217 -7.57 7.78 5.10
C TRP A 217 -8.92 8.30 5.61
N ASP A 218 -9.95 7.46 5.66
CA ASP A 218 -11.23 7.79 6.27
C ASP A 218 -11.13 7.67 7.81
#